data_AF-A0A956Z2S8-F1
#
_entry.id   AF-A0A956Z2S8-F1
#
_cell.length_a   1.000
_cell.length_b   1.000
_cell.length_c   1.000
_cell.angle_alpha   90.00
_cell.angle_beta   90.00
_cell.angle_gamma   90.00
#
_symmetry.space_group_name_H-M   'P 1'
#
loop_
_entity.id
_entity.type
_entity.pdbx_description
1 polymer ?
#
loop_
_entity_poly.entity_id
_entity_poly.type
_entity_poly.pdbx_seq_one_letter_code
_entity_poly.pdbx_strand_id
1 'polypeptide(L)'
;TLTTMCKMLNVAVQTIKGITRAPWQDGQTRTTTTWYAPLTDQPAIDRAVWWVLGNPSVFLNTASDIHMLPKILDAARRFEQRPSDAEMQADVTTYQMAPLFT
;
A
#
# COMPACT_ATOMS: atom_id res chain seq x y z
N THR A 1 -0.97 18.57 11.16
CA THR A 1 -0.91 17.09 11.23
C THR A 1 0.53 16.66 11.41
N LEU A 2 0.81 15.37 11.66
CA LEU A 2 2.19 14.84 11.68
C LEU A 2 2.94 15.20 10.39
N THR A 3 2.30 15.05 9.23
CA THR A 3 2.89 15.39 7.92
C THR A 3 3.25 16.88 7.78
N THR A 4 2.45 17.79 8.33
CA THR A 4 2.79 19.22 8.40
C THR A 4 4.05 19.47 9.23
N MET A 5 4.15 18.84 10.40
CA MET A 5 5.31 18.99 11.29
C MET A 5 6.58 18.43 10.64
N CYS A 6 6.50 17.24 10.03
CA CYS A 6 7.61 16.64 9.31
C CYS A 6 8.12 17.56 8.19
N LYS A 7 7.22 18.18 7.42
CA LYS A 7 7.59 19.16 6.39
C LYS A 7 8.30 20.38 6.99
N MET A 8 7.78 20.96 8.07
CA MET A 8 8.38 22.13 8.74
C MET A 8 9.77 21.82 9.32
N LEU A 9 9.98 20.60 9.81
CA LEU A 9 11.22 20.18 10.46
C LEU A 9 12.21 19.50 9.49
N ASN A 10 11.91 19.47 8.19
CA ASN A 10 12.71 18.77 7.17
C ASN A 10 12.96 17.29 7.50
N VAL A 11 11.92 16.59 7.96
CA VAL A 11 11.94 15.16 8.28
C VAL A 11 11.19 14.39 7.21
N ALA A 12 11.81 13.35 6.64
CA ALA A 12 11.18 12.49 5.65
C ALA A 12 10.04 11.66 6.26
N VAL A 13 8.93 11.52 5.52
CA VAL A 13 7.81 10.66 5.91
C VAL A 13 7.87 9.37 5.11
N GLN A 14 8.03 8.25 5.79
CA GLN A 14 8.01 6.93 5.17
C GLN A 14 6.70 6.22 5.52
N THR A 15 6.02 5.71 4.50
CA THR A 15 4.81 4.91 4.64
C THR A 15 5.17 3.43 4.64
N ILE A 16 4.54 2.69 5.55
CA ILE A 16 4.60 1.24 5.58
C ILE A 16 3.24 0.67 5.23
N LYS A 17 3.24 -0.58 4.77
CA LYS A 17 2.02 -1.37 4.54
C LYS A 17 1.14 -0.82 3.39
N GLY A 18 1.76 -0.24 2.36
CA GLY A 18 1.07 0.37 1.22
C GLY A 18 0.21 -0.57 0.39
N ILE A 19 0.40 -1.90 0.52
CA ILE A 19 -0.43 -2.93 -0.16
C ILE A 19 -1.32 -3.71 0.83
N THR A 20 -1.69 -3.11 1.97
CA THR A 20 -2.57 -3.79 2.93
C THR A 20 -3.95 -4.01 2.35
N ARG A 21 -4.45 -5.26 2.43
CA ARG A 21 -5.86 -5.56 2.19
C ARG A 21 -6.65 -5.56 3.49
N ALA A 22 -6.24 -6.36 4.47
CA ALA A 22 -6.95 -6.52 5.74
C ALA A 22 -6.04 -7.13 6.83
N PRO A 23 -6.46 -7.13 8.11
CA PRO A 23 -5.90 -8.07 9.09
C PRO A 23 -6.07 -9.52 8.64
N TRP A 24 -5.12 -10.40 9.00
CA TRP A 24 -5.35 -11.84 8.89
C TRP A 24 -6.46 -12.27 9.84
N GLN A 25 -7.35 -13.14 9.38
CA GLN A 25 -8.39 -13.73 10.22
C GLN A 25 -7.87 -14.98 10.95
N ASP A 26 -8.42 -15.27 12.12
CA ASP A 26 -8.09 -16.50 12.86
C ASP A 26 -8.46 -17.74 12.03
N GLY A 27 -7.56 -18.73 12.01
CA GLY A 27 -7.72 -19.94 11.22
C GLY A 27 -7.48 -19.76 9.71
N GLN A 28 -7.23 -18.55 9.22
CA GLN A 28 -6.89 -18.32 7.81
C GLN A 28 -5.46 -18.80 7.51
N THR A 29 -5.29 -19.56 6.43
CA THR A 29 -3.97 -19.91 5.91
C THR A 29 -3.27 -18.66 5.40
N ARG A 30 -2.15 -18.30 6.05
CA ARG A 30 -1.28 -17.20 5.59
C ARG A 30 -0.52 -17.64 4.34
N THR A 31 -0.64 -16.85 3.28
CA THR A 31 0.00 -17.12 1.99
C THR A 31 1.25 -16.25 1.74
N THR A 32 1.52 -15.30 2.63
CA THR A 32 2.66 -14.38 2.59
C THR A 32 3.25 -14.22 3.99
N THR A 33 4.48 -13.72 4.08
CA THR A 33 5.20 -13.47 5.34
C THR A 33 4.83 -12.13 5.99
N THR A 34 3.95 -11.34 5.37
CA THR A 34 3.46 -10.08 5.94
C THR A 34 2.57 -10.33 7.17
N TRP A 35 2.66 -9.45 8.17
CA TRP A 35 1.80 -9.51 9.36
C TRP A 35 0.32 -9.17 9.05
N TYR A 36 0.04 -8.54 7.93
CA TYR A 36 -1.31 -8.29 7.42
C TYR A 36 -1.56 -9.12 6.16
N ALA A 37 -2.83 -9.36 5.82
CA ALA A 37 -3.19 -9.90 4.51
C ALA A 37 -2.95 -8.82 3.44
N PRO A 38 -2.03 -9.03 2.50
CA PRO A 38 -1.76 -8.03 1.47
C PRO A 38 -2.73 -8.17 0.30
N LEU A 39 -2.81 -7.14 -0.53
CA LEU A 39 -3.26 -7.27 -1.91
C LEU A 39 -2.25 -8.16 -2.65
N THR A 40 -2.75 -9.11 -3.44
CA THR A 40 -1.91 -10.09 -4.17
C THR A 40 -2.06 -10.00 -5.68
N ASP A 41 -3.15 -9.40 -6.16
CA ASP A 41 -3.44 -9.14 -7.56
C ASP A 41 -2.60 -7.96 -8.08
N GLN A 42 -2.02 -8.09 -9.28
CA GLN A 42 -1.08 -7.10 -9.80
C GLN A 42 -1.75 -5.74 -10.07
N PRO A 43 -2.90 -5.64 -10.76
CA PRO A 43 -3.63 -4.39 -10.90
C PRO A 43 -3.95 -3.69 -9.57
N ALA A 44 -4.31 -4.45 -8.52
CA ALA A 44 -4.54 -3.89 -7.19
C ALA A 44 -3.27 -3.29 -6.58
N ILE A 45 -2.16 -4.02 -6.69
CA ILE A 45 -0.84 -3.58 -6.23
C ILE A 45 -0.40 -2.33 -7.00
N ASP A 46 -0.60 -2.29 -8.32
CA ASP A 46 -0.28 -1.13 -9.16
C ASP A 46 -0.98 0.12 -8.61
N ARG A 47 -2.31 0.08 -8.46
CA ARG A 47 -3.08 1.23 -7.95
C ARG A 47 -2.67 1.61 -6.54
N ALA A 48 -2.48 0.65 -5.64
CA ALA A 48 -2.05 0.93 -4.27
C ALA A 48 -0.65 1.57 -4.19
N VAL A 49 0.30 1.08 -4.99
CA VAL A 49 1.65 1.65 -5.09
C VAL A 49 1.60 3.04 -5.71
N TRP A 50 0.87 3.23 -6.81
CA TRP A 50 0.75 4.51 -7.50
C TRP A 50 0.01 5.55 -6.68
N TRP A 51 -0.93 5.12 -5.84
CA TRP A 51 -1.57 5.98 -4.86
C TRP A 51 -0.58 6.55 -3.85
N VAL A 52 0.38 5.75 -3.38
CA VAL A 52 1.43 6.26 -2.47
C VAL A 52 2.42 7.15 -3.24
N LEU A 53 2.96 6.68 -4.37
CA LEU A 53 3.96 7.40 -5.16
C LEU A 53 3.42 8.71 -5.74
N GLY A 54 2.12 8.79 -6.02
CA GLY A 54 1.45 10.01 -6.44
C GLY A 54 1.38 11.09 -5.36
N ASN A 55 1.87 10.85 -4.14
CA ASN A 55 2.08 11.88 -3.12
C ASN A 55 3.59 12.16 -3.00
N PRO A 56 4.09 13.29 -3.52
CA PRO A 56 5.53 13.57 -3.52
C PRO A 56 6.11 13.86 -2.13
N SER A 57 5.27 13.95 -1.09
CA SER A 57 5.72 14.22 0.28
C SER A 57 6.01 12.95 1.10
N VAL A 58 5.82 11.76 0.52
CA VAL A 58 6.01 10.49 1.23
C VAL A 58 6.85 9.49 0.42
N PHE A 59 7.50 8.58 1.14
CA PHE A 59 8.19 7.42 0.57
C PHE A 59 7.37 6.14 0.81
N LEU A 60 7.50 5.17 -0.09
CA LEU A 60 6.91 3.84 0.06
C LEU A 60 7.98 2.83 0.51
N ASN A 61 7.80 2.25 1.70
CA ASN A 61 8.58 1.11 2.14
C ASN A 61 7.91 -0.18 1.62
N THR A 62 8.70 -1.11 1.09
CA THR A 62 8.21 -2.36 0.51
C THR A 62 7.62 -3.30 1.57
N ALA A 63 6.77 -4.24 1.15
CA ALA A 63 6.29 -5.31 2.01
C ALA A 63 7.43 -6.27 2.42
N SER A 64 7.32 -6.84 3.62
CA SER A 64 8.27 -7.82 4.16
C SER A 64 8.02 -9.22 3.62
N ASP A 65 7.93 -9.37 2.30
CA ASP A 65 7.66 -10.64 1.61
C ASP A 65 8.37 -10.66 0.24
N ILE A 66 9.13 -11.72 -0.01
CA ILE A 66 9.99 -11.85 -1.20
C ILE A 66 9.20 -12.10 -2.49
N HIS A 67 7.96 -12.57 -2.42
CA HIS A 67 7.10 -12.78 -3.57
C HIS A 67 6.29 -11.51 -3.90
N MET A 68 5.99 -10.68 -2.90
CA MET A 68 5.35 -9.37 -3.10
C MET A 68 6.34 -8.30 -3.58
N LEU A 69 7.61 -8.37 -3.17
CA LEU A 69 8.62 -7.38 -3.54
C LEU A 69 8.72 -7.16 -5.07
N PRO A 70 8.85 -8.20 -5.93
CA PRO A 70 8.90 -8.01 -7.39
C PRO A 70 7.67 -7.30 -7.95
N LYS A 71 6.47 -7.57 -7.40
CA LYS A 71 5.22 -6.92 -7.83
C LYS A 71 5.19 -5.44 -7.51
N ILE A 72 5.67 -5.07 -6.33
CA ILE A 72 5.79 -3.66 -5.90
C ILE A 72 6.81 -2.92 -6.77
N LEU A 73 7.96 -3.55 -7.05
CA LEU A 73 8.99 -2.94 -7.89
C LEU A 73 8.53 -2.77 -9.34
N ASP A 74 7.81 -3.74 -9.90
CA ASP A 74 7.24 -3.61 -11.24
C ASP A 74 6.20 -2.49 -11.31
N ALA A 75 5.30 -2.40 -10.33
CA ALA A 75 4.35 -1.30 -10.20
C ALA A 75 5.07 0.06 -10.15
N ALA A 76 6.07 0.20 -9.27
CA ALA A 76 6.81 1.44 -9.09
C ALA A 76 7.56 1.85 -10.37
N ARG A 77 8.15 0.89 -11.08
CA ARG A 77 8.87 1.14 -12.36
C ARG A 77 7.93 1.65 -13.46
N ARG A 78 6.68 1.21 -13.46
CA ARG A 78 5.65 1.60 -14.44
C ARG A 78 4.79 2.79 -13.97
N PHE A 79 5.13 3.45 -12.87
CA PHE A 79 4.34 4.56 -12.36
C PHE A 79 4.20 5.68 -13.39
N GLU A 80 2.96 5.99 -13.76
CA GLU A 80 2.63 7.09 -14.67
C GLU A 80 1.89 8.21 -13.95
N GLN A 81 0.79 7.87 -13.27
CA GLN A 81 -0.05 8.84 -12.57
C GLN A 81 -0.71 8.23 -11.33
N ARG A 82 -1.12 9.11 -10.42
CA ARG A 82 -1.89 8.73 -9.24
C ARG A 82 -3.30 8.29 -9.68
N PRO A 83 -3.82 7.14 -9.21
CA PRO A 83 -5.22 6.78 -9.44
C PRO A 83 -6.14 7.77 -8.73
N SER A 84 -7.35 7.88 -9.25
CA SER A 84 -8.42 8.71 -8.66
C SER A 84 -8.95 8.11 -7.37
N ASP A 85 -9.53 8.96 -6.53
CA ASP A 85 -10.21 8.54 -5.30
C ASP A 85 -11.34 7.55 -5.60
N ALA A 86 -12.02 7.68 -6.74
CA ALA A 86 -13.08 6.76 -7.17
C ALA A 86 -12.54 5.35 -7.48
N GLU A 87 -11.41 5.24 -8.17
CA GLU A 87 -10.75 3.95 -8.41
C GLU A 87 -10.30 3.30 -7.10
N MET A 88 -9.72 4.08 -6.18
CA MET A 88 -9.32 3.57 -4.88
C MET A 88 -10.53 3.14 -4.02
N GLN A 89 -11.64 3.87 -4.09
CA GLN A 89 -12.85 3.53 -3.36
C GLN A 89 -13.51 2.27 -3.93
N ALA A 90 -13.45 2.05 -5.24
CA ALA A 90 -13.89 0.81 -5.87
C ALA A 90 -13.06 -0.39 -5.38
N ASP A 91 -11.73 -0.24 -5.28
CA ASP A 91 -10.84 -1.29 -4.77
C ASP A 91 -11.17 -1.71 -3.33
N VAL A 92 -11.55 -0.76 -2.47
CA VAL A 92 -11.98 -1.07 -1.10
C VAL A 92 -13.13 -2.08 -1.11
N THR A 93 -14.11 -1.91 -1.99
CA THR A 93 -15.23 -2.83 -2.14
C THR A 93 -14.80 -4.12 -2.83
N THR A 94 -14.11 -4.04 -3.96
CA THR A 94 -13.72 -5.19 -4.78
C THR A 94 -12.82 -6.17 -4.04
N TYR A 95 -11.83 -5.67 -3.29
CA TYR A 95 -10.88 -6.51 -2.55
C TYR A 95 -11.26 -6.72 -1.08
N GLN A 96 -12.44 -6.25 -0.67
CA GLN A 96 -12.95 -6.34 0.71
C GLN A 96 -11.93 -5.82 1.71
N MET A 97 -11.40 -4.63 1.45
CA MET A 97 -10.35 -4.05 2.27
C MET A 97 -10.92 -3.65 3.63
N ALA A 98 -10.11 -3.83 4.67
CA ALA A 98 -10.48 -3.49 6.04
C ALA A 98 -9.36 -2.70 6.73
N PRO A 99 -9.69 -1.74 7.61
CA PRO A 99 -8.69 -1.05 8.42
C PRO A 99 -7.84 -2.03 9.22
N LEU A 100 -6.53 -1.81 9.21
CA LEU A 100 -5.60 -2.60 10.03
C LEU A 100 -5.60 -2.15 11.49
N PHE A 101 -5.89 -0.87 11.73
CA PHE A 101 -5.95 -0.24 13.03
C PHE A 101 -7.31 0.45 13.18
N THR A 102 -7.92 0.32 14.36
CA THR A 102 -9.19 0.94 14.74
C THR A 102 -8.97 1.93 15.87
#